data_AF-A0AAP5HBM2-F1
#
_entry.id   AF-A0AAP5HBM2-F1
#
_cell.length_a   1.000
_cell.length_b   1.000
_cell.length_c   1.000
_cell.angle_alpha   90.00
_cell.angle_beta   90.00
_cell.angle_gamma   90.00
#
_symmetry.space_group_name_H-M   'P 1'
#
loop_
_entity.id
_entity.type
_entity.pdbx_description
1 polymer ?
#
loop_
_entity_poly.entity_id
_entity_poly.type
_entity_poly.pdbx_seq_one_letter_code
_entity_poly.pdbx_strand_id
1 'polypeptide(L)'
;KQLFIASNQQGKLPRDIFEACGFDVQIIGMTRIKAAGTRWRASYREQGSLGLHDARATHSGRPLKRELTLEEKNARLEAQIHLLQAENELLKKIRMAERGWKHE
;
A
#
# COMPACT_ATOMS: atom_id res chain seq x y z
N LYS A 1 7.64 3.46 -6.33
CA LYS A 1 8.16 2.12 -5.94
C LYS A 1 7.49 1.00 -6.74
N GLN A 2 6.16 0.86 -6.70
CA GLN A 2 5.44 -0.13 -7.51
C GLN A 2 5.72 0.01 -9.01
N LEU A 3 5.64 1.25 -9.53
CA LEU A 3 6.01 1.55 -10.93
C LEU A 3 7.43 1.09 -11.29
N PHE A 4 8.37 1.22 -10.35
CA PHE A 4 9.75 0.77 -10.55
C PHE A 4 9.81 -0.74 -10.71
N ILE A 5 9.14 -1.50 -9.85
CA ILE A 5 9.13 -2.97 -9.94
C ILE A 5 8.48 -3.43 -11.25
N ALA A 6 7.32 -2.86 -11.62
CA ALA A 6 6.64 -3.19 -12.86
C ALA A 6 7.52 -2.90 -14.09
N SER A 7 8.13 -1.71 -14.16
CA SER A 7 9.01 -1.31 -15.26
C SER A 7 10.30 -2.13 -15.30
N ASN A 8 10.85 -2.49 -14.14
CA ASN A 8 12.06 -3.29 -14.03
C ASN A 8 11.82 -4.75 -14.44
N GLN A 9 10.64 -5.31 -14.15
CA GLN A 9 10.22 -6.63 -14.65
C GLN A 9 10.05 -6.65 -16.17
N GLN A 10 9.74 -5.51 -16.79
CA GLN A 10 9.72 -5.32 -18.24
C GLN A 10 11.12 -5.12 -18.85
N GLY A 11 12.20 -5.22 -18.04
CA GLY A 11 13.59 -5.10 -18.50
C GLY A 11 14.14 -3.68 -18.58
N LYS A 12 13.39 -2.65 -18.15
CA LYS A 12 13.89 -1.26 -18.15
C LYS A 12 14.98 -1.06 -17.09
N LEU A 13 15.99 -0.27 -17.45
CA LEU A 13 17.10 0.03 -16.55
C LEU A 13 16.65 0.98 -15.44
N PRO A 14 17.21 0.87 -14.23
CA PRO A 14 16.91 1.77 -13.12
C PRO A 14 17.15 3.26 -13.44
N ARG A 15 18.14 3.58 -14.29
CA ARG A 15 18.40 4.96 -14.74
C ARG A 15 17.20 5.51 -15.51
N ASP A 16 16.80 4.83 -16.57
CA ASP A 16 15.71 5.24 -17.45
C ASP A 16 14.39 5.37 -16.71
N ILE A 17 14.13 4.47 -15.74
CA ILE A 17 12.92 4.54 -14.90
C ILE A 17 12.91 5.81 -14.05
N PHE A 18 14.04 6.20 -13.47
CA PHE A 18 14.13 7.40 -12.65
C PHE A 18 14.04 8.67 -13.51
N GLU A 19 14.70 8.71 -14.67
CA GLU A 19 14.60 9.81 -15.63
C GLU A 19 13.15 9.97 -16.14
N ALA A 20 12.48 8.87 -16.50
CA ALA A 20 11.08 8.89 -16.91
C ALA A 20 10.12 9.37 -15.80
N CYS A 21 10.53 9.25 -14.53
CA CYS A 21 9.79 9.79 -13.39
C CYS A 21 10.13 11.26 -13.08
N GLY A 22 10.94 11.92 -13.91
CA GLY A 22 11.34 13.32 -13.73
C GLY A 22 12.48 13.54 -12.73
N PHE A 23 13.21 12.49 -12.36
CA PHE A 23 14.36 12.63 -11.47
C PHE A 23 15.64 12.91 -12.27
N ASP A 24 16.42 13.89 -11.82
CA ASP A 24 17.77 14.11 -12.34
C ASP A 24 18.74 13.08 -11.75
N VAL A 25 19.21 12.18 -12.61
CA VAL A 25 20.12 11.09 -12.25
C VAL A 25 21.52 11.59 -11.87
N GLN A 26 21.95 12.73 -12.38
CA GLN A 26 23.24 13.33 -12.02
C GLN A 26 23.20 13.87 -10.60
N ILE A 27 22.12 14.57 -10.25
CA ILE A 27 21.93 15.13 -8.90
C ILE A 27 21.74 14.01 -7.86
N ILE A 28 20.95 12.98 -8.20
CA ILE A 28 20.70 11.86 -7.26
C ILE A 28 21.92 10.95 -7.13
N GLY A 29 22.62 10.70 -8.23
CA GLY A 29 23.75 9.79 -8.31
C GLY A 29 23.35 8.31 -8.46
N MET A 30 24.08 7.60 -9.31
CA MET A 30 23.81 6.19 -9.64
C MET A 30 23.86 5.25 -8.44
N THR A 31 24.69 5.53 -7.44
CA THR A 31 24.78 4.72 -6.21
C THR A 31 23.46 4.68 -5.46
N ARG A 32 22.78 5.83 -5.36
CA ARG A 32 21.48 5.93 -4.66
C ARG A 32 20.38 5.22 -5.42
N ILE A 33 20.37 5.32 -6.75
CA ILE A 33 19.43 4.62 -7.62
C ILE A 33 19.60 3.10 -7.49
N LYS A 34 20.84 2.60 -7.55
CA LYS A 34 21.14 1.18 -7.35
C LYS A 34 20.68 0.70 -5.97
N ALA A 35 21.01 1.44 -4.91
CA ALA A 35 20.61 1.10 -3.54
C ALA A 35 19.09 1.10 -3.36
N ALA A 36 18.37 2.07 -3.92
CA ALA A 36 16.91 2.11 -3.91
C ALA A 36 16.31 0.89 -4.65
N GLY A 37 16.81 0.61 -5.85
CA GLY A 37 16.37 -0.54 -6.64
C GLY A 37 16.63 -1.88 -5.95
N THR A 38 17.77 -2.04 -5.26
CA THR A 38 18.04 -3.25 -4.44
C THR A 38 17.06 -3.38 -3.29
N ARG A 39 16.81 -2.31 -2.52
CA ARG A 39 15.85 -2.33 -1.40
C ARG A 39 14.44 -2.67 -1.86
N TRP A 40 13.97 -2.03 -2.93
CA TRP A 40 12.61 -2.26 -3.42
C TRP A 40 12.43 -3.67 -3.99
N ARG A 41 13.43 -4.21 -4.71
CA ARG A 41 13.37 -5.59 -5.20
C ARG A 41 13.40 -6.62 -4.07
N ALA A 42 14.21 -6.41 -3.04
CA ALA A 42 14.26 -7.29 -1.88
C ALA A 42 12.90 -7.30 -1.14
N SER A 43 12.37 -6.11 -0.84
CA SER A 43 11.08 -5.98 -0.17
C SER A 43 9.92 -6.59 -0.97
N TYR A 44 9.92 -6.40 -2.30
CA TYR A 44 8.93 -7.03 -3.17
C TYR A 44 9.04 -8.56 -3.20
N ARG A 45 10.25 -9.11 -3.11
CA ARG A 45 10.45 -10.56 -3.07
C ARG A 45 9.93 -11.18 -1.77
N GLU A 46 10.06 -10.47 -0.65
CA GLU A 46 9.64 -10.97 0.67
C GLU A 46 8.13 -10.86 0.89
N GLN A 47 7.52 -9.73 0.51
CA GLN A 47 6.14 -9.39 0.88
C GLN A 47 5.27 -8.97 -0.30
N GLY A 48 5.75 -9.13 -1.54
CA GLY A 48 5.02 -8.72 -2.73
C GLY A 48 4.73 -7.22 -2.76
N SER A 49 3.54 -6.86 -3.23
CA SER A 49 3.08 -5.47 -3.30
C SER A 49 2.94 -4.80 -1.92
N LEU A 50 2.67 -5.58 -0.87
CA LEU A 50 2.55 -5.08 0.51
C LEU A 50 3.88 -4.51 1.01
N GLY A 51 5.01 -5.16 0.69
CA GLY A 51 6.34 -4.66 1.06
C GLY A 51 6.68 -3.29 0.45
N LEU A 52 6.06 -2.94 -0.68
CA LEU A 52 6.25 -1.65 -1.34
C LEU A 52 5.36 -0.54 -0.79
N HIS A 53 4.38 -0.87 0.05
CA HIS A 53 3.42 0.07 0.63
C HIS A 53 4.12 1.01 1.63
N ASP A 54 3.72 2.29 1.65
CA ASP A 54 4.28 3.27 2.58
C ASP A 54 3.49 3.28 3.89
N ALA A 55 3.97 2.55 4.90
CA ALA A 55 3.33 2.45 6.21
C ALA A 55 3.30 3.77 7.01
N ARG A 56 3.98 4.83 6.55
CA ARG A 56 3.98 6.13 7.26
C ARG A 56 2.61 6.80 7.25
N ALA A 57 1.76 6.53 6.25
CA ALA A 57 0.42 7.10 6.18
C ALA A 57 -0.51 6.54 7.29
N THR A 58 -0.31 5.29 7.70
CA THR A 58 -1.16 4.63 8.70
C THR A 58 -0.61 4.75 10.12
N HIS A 59 0.70 4.98 10.27
CA HIS A 59 1.38 5.07 11.56
C HIS A 59 2.03 6.46 11.76
N SER A 60 1.38 7.51 11.29
CA SER A 60 1.87 8.88 11.48
C SER A 60 1.57 9.39 12.89
N GLY A 61 2.56 10.02 13.52
CA GLY A 61 2.39 10.75 14.78
C GLY A 61 2.94 10.02 16.02
N ARG A 62 2.91 10.74 17.15
CA ARG A 62 3.36 10.19 18.44
C ARG A 62 2.24 9.34 19.05
N PRO A 63 2.51 8.10 19.46
CA PRO A 63 1.53 7.30 20.19
C PRO A 63 1.04 8.02 21.44
N LEU A 64 -0.27 7.94 21.71
CA LEU A 64 -0.86 8.49 22.92
C LEU A 64 -0.38 7.67 24.13
N LYS A 65 0.24 8.33 25.12
CA LYS A 65 0.75 7.67 26.33
C LYS A 65 -0.27 7.53 27.46
N ARG A 66 -1.33 8.34 27.44
CA ARG A 66 -2.42 8.27 28.43
C ARG A 66 -3.44 7.22 28.02
N GLU A 67 -4.22 6.76 29.00
CA GLU A 67 -5.39 5.94 28.72
C GLU A 67 -6.47 6.73 27.98
N LEU A 68 -7.24 6.01 27.16
CA LEU A 68 -8.39 6.55 26.44
C LEU A 68 -9.56 6.71 27.41
N THR A 69 -10.27 7.81 27.27
CA THR A 69 -11.55 8.05 27.95
C THR A 69 -12.61 7.07 27.42
N LEU A 70 -13.70 6.89 28.18
CA LEU A 70 -14.80 6.02 27.77
C LEU A 70 -15.44 6.50 26.46
N GLU A 71 -15.59 7.81 26.29
CA GLU A 71 -16.12 8.41 25.06
C GLU A 71 -15.22 8.11 23.85
N GLU A 72 -13.90 8.27 23.99
CA GLU A 72 -12.94 7.95 22.92
C GLU A 72 -12.95 6.45 22.58
N LYS A 73 -13.13 5.57 23.57
CA LYS A 73 -13.27 4.12 23.35
C LYS A 73 -14.56 3.81 22.59
N ASN A 74 -15.68 4.42 22.98
CA ASN A 74 -16.97 4.24 22.32
C ASN A 74 -16.92 4.70 20.87
N ALA A 75 -16.37 5.89 20.60
CA ALA A 75 -16.23 6.42 19.25
C ALA A 75 -15.39 5.49 18.35
N ARG A 76 -14.34 4.86 18.89
CA ARG A 76 -13.54 3.86 18.15
C ARG A 76 -14.33 2.59 17.86
N LEU A 77 -15.10 2.10 18.82
CA LEU A 77 -15.94 0.92 18.66
C LEU A 77 -17.05 1.18 17.64
N GLU A 78 -17.69 2.34 17.68
CA GLU A 78 -18.68 2.76 16.68
C GLU A 78 -18.08 2.78 15.27
N ALA A 79 -16.89 3.36 15.10
CA ALA A 79 -16.19 3.35 13.82
C ALA A 79 -15.87 1.93 13.33
N GLN A 80 -15.47 1.02 14.23
CA GLN A 80 -15.25 -0.40 13.87
C GLN A 80 -16.55 -1.11 13.46
N ILE A 81 -17.65 -0.86 14.18
CA ILE A 81 -18.96 -1.42 13.84
C ILE A 81 -19.39 -0.95 12.45
N HIS A 82 -19.25 0.34 12.15
CA HIS A 82 -19.59 0.88 10.83
C HIS A 82 -18.74 0.28 9.72
N LEU A 83 -17.43 0.09 9.95
CA LEU A 83 -16.55 -0.57 8.98
C LEU A 83 -17.00 -2.02 8.72
N LEU A 84 -17.25 -2.79 9.78
CA LEU A 84 -17.71 -4.19 9.67
C LEU A 84 -19.07 -4.31 8.98
N GLN A 85 -19.97 -3.35 9.20
CA GLN A 85 -21.25 -3.31 8.50
C GLN A 85 -21.04 -3.09 6.99
N ALA A 86 -20.19 -2.14 6.61
CA ALA A 86 -19.87 -1.87 5.21
C ALA A 86 -19.21 -3.09 4.52
N GLU A 87 -18.28 -3.77 5.20
CA GLU A 87 -17.66 -5.00 4.69
C GLU A 87 -18.70 -6.11 4.47
N ASN A 88 -19.62 -6.31 5.41
CA ASN A 88 -20.70 -7.28 5.27
C ASN A 88 -21.66 -6.95 4.12
N GLU A 89 -22.00 -5.68 3.94
CA GLU A 89 -22.82 -5.24 2.80
C GLU A 89 -22.13 -5.50 1.47
N LEU A 90 -20.83 -5.23 1.38
CA LEU A 90 -20.04 -5.52 0.19
C LEU A 90 -20.03 -7.02 -0.11
N LEU A 91 -19.79 -7.86 0.89
CA LEU A 91 -19.82 -9.32 0.74
C LEU A 91 -21.20 -9.83 0.29
N LYS A 92 -22.29 -9.25 0.80
CA LYS A 92 -23.65 -9.58 0.33
C LYS A 92 -23.83 -9.23 -1.14
N LYS A 93 -23.38 -8.05 -1.58
CA LYS A 93 -23.45 -7.62 -2.98
C LYS A 93 -22.67 -8.56 -3.91
N ILE A 94 -21.45 -8.95 -3.51
CA ILE A 94 -20.61 -9.91 -4.25
C ILE A 94 -21.34 -11.25 -4.38
N ARG A 95 -21.85 -11.81 -3.27
CA ARG A 95 -22.60 -13.09 -3.30
C ARG A 95 -23.83 -13.04 -4.20
N MET A 96 -24.55 -11.92 -4.23
CA MET A 96 -25.72 -11.75 -5.10
C MET A 96 -25.31 -11.71 -6.58
N ALA A 97 -24.25 -10.97 -6.91
CA ALA A 97 -23.71 -10.93 -8.28
C ALA A 97 -23.26 -12.33 -8.73
N GLU A 98 -22.50 -13.05 -7.90
CA GLU A 98 -22.02 -14.41 -8.22
C GLU A 98 -23.15 -15.44 -8.36
N ARG A 99 -24.25 -15.30 -7.60
CA ARG A 99 -25.44 -16.17 -7.74
C ARG A 99 -26.25 -15.85 -8.98
N GLY A 100 -26.36 -14.58 -9.36
CA GLY A 100 -27.00 -14.16 -10.62
C GLY A 100 -26.25 -14.68 -11.85
N TRP A 101 -24.92 -14.80 -11.77
CA TRP A 101 -24.06 -15.30 -12.85
C TRP A 101 -24.08 -16.83 -13.02
N LYS A 102 -24.58 -17.58 -12.03
CA LYS A 102 -24.67 -19.06 -12.10
C LYS A 102 -25.94 -19.58 -12.79
N HIS A 103 -26.80 -18.69 -13.29
CA HIS A 103 -28.06 -19.02 -13.96
C HIS A 103 -28.04 -18.82 -15.49
N GLU A 104 -26.87 -18.60 -16.09
CA GLU A 104 -26.65 -18.63 -17.55
C GLU A 104 -25.83 -19.85 -17.98
#